data_AF-A0A409W2H0-F1
#
_entry.id   AF-A0A409W2H0-F1
#
_cell.length_a   1.000
_cell.length_b   1.000
_cell.length_c   1.000
_cell.angle_alpha   90.00
_cell.angle_beta   90.00
_cell.angle_gamma   90.00
#
_symmetry.space_group_name_H-M   'P 1'
#
loop_
_entity.id
_entity.type
_entity.pdbx_description
1 polymer ?
#
loop_
_entity_poly.entity_id
_entity_poly.type
_entity_poly.pdbx_seq_one_letter_code
_entity_poly.pdbx_strand_id
1 'polypeptide(L)'
;MFTNGLEGLSAHFHWVAGPVIYTGADPASSPSNTGVCALVLLNPIPEDVEDLQNDRSVTIDAPSSAHFPFTMTPESLACPRTTPHRSLSFTPNSQSPVLGRQATFVHGGMLLTFVVHHNVMDITSQAVAIKPFDKACKMEERTE
;
A
#
# COMPACT_ATOMS: atom_id res chain seq x y z
N MET A 1 -11.11 3.08 -14.24
CA MET A 1 -10.92 4.23 -13.33
C MET A 1 -9.78 3.95 -12.36
N PHE A 2 -9.88 2.90 -11.54
CA PHE A 2 -8.84 2.51 -10.59
C PHE A 2 -7.50 2.18 -11.24
N THR A 3 -7.50 1.34 -12.28
CA THR A 3 -6.30 0.98 -13.06
C THR A 3 -5.62 2.22 -13.67
N ASN A 4 -6.38 3.14 -14.26
CA ASN A 4 -5.84 4.41 -14.78
C ASN A 4 -5.20 5.26 -13.67
N GLY A 5 -5.79 5.26 -12.47
CA GLY A 5 -5.22 5.89 -11.29
C GLY A 5 -3.83 5.34 -10.95
N LEU A 6 -3.69 4.02 -10.95
CA LEU A 6 -2.44 3.34 -10.66
C LEU A 6 -1.38 3.54 -11.74
N GLU A 7 -1.78 3.54 -13.00
CA GLU A 7 -0.90 3.86 -14.12
C GLU A 7 -0.42 5.31 -14.04
N GLY A 8 -1.32 6.25 -13.72
CA GLY A 8 -0.98 7.65 -13.50
C GLY A 8 -0.02 7.85 -12.33
N LEU A 9 -0.23 7.13 -11.23
CA LEU A 9 0.68 7.13 -10.09
C LEU A 9 2.07 6.60 -10.47
N SER A 10 2.12 5.46 -11.16
CA SER A 10 3.36 4.84 -11.62
C SER A 10 4.12 5.72 -12.61
N ALA A 11 3.39 6.47 -13.45
CA ALA A 11 3.98 7.39 -14.42
C ALA A 11 4.62 8.63 -13.75
N HIS A 12 4.13 9.07 -12.60
CA HIS A 12 4.75 10.18 -11.85
C HIS A 12 5.89 9.69 -10.96
N PHE A 13 5.72 8.53 -10.34
CA PHE A 13 6.68 7.96 -9.40
C PHE A 13 7.01 6.52 -9.81
N HIS A 14 7.94 6.34 -10.75
CA HIS A 14 8.24 5.01 -11.30
C HIS A 14 8.65 3.98 -10.22
N TRP A 15 9.20 4.46 -9.10
CA TRP A 15 9.68 3.61 -8.02
C TRP A 15 8.59 3.08 -7.08
N VAL A 16 7.37 3.62 -7.07
CA VAL A 16 6.29 3.05 -6.22
C VAL A 16 5.79 1.70 -6.72
N ALA A 17 6.04 1.38 -7.99
CA ALA A 17 5.75 0.08 -8.58
C ALA A 17 6.75 -1.01 -8.16
N GLY A 18 7.85 -0.60 -7.52
CA GLY A 18 8.95 -1.45 -7.12
C GLY A 18 8.79 -2.11 -5.74
N PRO A 19 9.53 -3.20 -5.48
CA PRO A 19 9.80 -3.64 -4.13
C PRO A 19 11.01 -2.92 -3.53
N VAL A 20 10.98 -2.84 -2.21
CA VAL A 20 12.12 -2.62 -1.34
C VAL A 20 12.87 -3.95 -1.17
N ILE A 21 14.19 -3.91 -1.33
CA ILE A 21 15.10 -5.01 -1.07
C ILE A 21 16.13 -4.62 -0.01
N TYR A 22 16.62 -5.61 0.73
CA TYR A 22 17.72 -5.45 1.67
C TYR A 22 18.93 -6.24 1.16
N THR A 23 20.06 -5.57 0.98
CA THR A 23 21.30 -6.17 0.44
C THR A 23 22.46 -6.00 1.40
N GLY A 24 23.41 -6.93 1.38
CA GLY A 24 24.63 -6.83 2.17
C GLY A 24 24.45 -6.95 3.69
N ALA A 25 23.31 -7.49 4.15
CA ALA A 25 23.13 -7.81 5.56
C ALA A 25 24.00 -9.01 5.93
N ASP A 26 24.87 -8.82 6.92
CA ASP A 26 25.70 -9.86 7.53
C ASP A 26 25.64 -9.69 9.06
N PRO A 27 24.64 -10.28 9.72
CA PRO A 27 24.51 -10.21 11.17
C PRO A 27 25.63 -10.96 11.90
N ALA A 28 26.42 -11.81 11.22
CA ALA A 28 27.55 -12.52 11.79
C ALA A 28 28.89 -11.75 11.71
N SER A 29 28.94 -10.67 10.91
CA SER A 29 30.11 -9.79 10.83
C SER A 29 30.36 -8.99 12.12
N SER A 30 31.59 -8.50 12.29
CA SER A 30 31.99 -7.65 13.43
C SER A 30 32.67 -6.36 12.91
N PRO A 31 32.03 -5.19 13.03
CA PRO A 31 30.70 -4.96 13.61
C PRO A 31 29.58 -5.55 12.74
N SER A 32 28.45 -5.88 13.37
CA SER A 32 27.29 -6.44 12.67
C SER A 32 26.79 -5.50 11.58
N ASN A 33 26.59 -6.03 10.38
CA ASN A 33 26.09 -5.28 9.23
C ASN A 33 24.62 -5.58 8.99
N THR A 34 23.77 -4.56 9.11
CA THR A 34 22.32 -4.68 8.84
C THR A 34 21.98 -4.58 7.36
N GLY A 35 22.97 -4.30 6.51
CA GLY A 35 22.81 -4.11 5.08
C GLY A 35 22.29 -2.72 4.70
N VAL A 36 21.94 -2.59 3.43
CA VAL A 36 21.41 -1.38 2.81
C VAL A 36 20.05 -1.66 2.21
N CYS A 37 19.12 -0.75 2.44
CA CYS A 37 17.79 -0.75 1.84
C CYS A 37 17.88 -0.11 0.44
N ALA A 38 17.37 -0.80 -0.58
CA ALA A 38 17.36 -0.30 -1.96
C ALA A 38 15.99 -0.51 -2.62
N LEU A 39 15.69 0.35 -3.59
CA LEU A 39 14.49 0.26 -4.43
C LEU A 39 14.85 -0.43 -5.75
N VAL A 40 14.03 -1.40 -6.16
CA VAL A 40 14.13 -2.00 -7.50
C VAL A 40 12.99 -1.49 -8.34
N LEU A 41 13.29 -0.94 -9.52
CA LEU A 41 12.25 -0.55 -10.46
C LEU A 41 11.61 -1.81 -11.06
N LEU A 42 10.30 -1.96 -10.88
CA LEU A 42 9.49 -3.03 -11.46
C LEU A 42 8.22 -2.40 -12.05
N ASN A 43 7.73 -2.97 -13.14
CA ASN A 43 6.45 -2.62 -13.78
C ASN A 43 5.77 -3.92 -14.21
N PRO A 44 4.43 -4.10 -14.03
CA PRO A 44 3.43 -3.16 -13.48
C PRO A 44 3.04 -3.47 -12.01
N ILE A 45 2.31 -2.53 -11.37
CA ILE A 45 1.79 -2.70 -10.01
C ILE A 45 0.56 -3.65 -10.01
N PRO A 46 0.55 -4.79 -9.29
CA PRO A 46 -0.57 -5.76 -9.29
C PRO A 46 -1.78 -5.25 -8.50
N GLU A 47 -2.96 -5.18 -9.10
CA GLU A 47 -4.19 -4.66 -8.47
C GLU A 47 -4.79 -5.68 -7.47
N ASP A 48 -4.94 -5.29 -6.20
CA ASP A 48 -5.62 -6.11 -5.19
C ASP A 48 -7.05 -5.59 -4.99
N VAL A 49 -8.03 -6.43 -5.35
CA VAL A 49 -9.46 -6.16 -5.17
C VAL A 49 -10.05 -7.27 -4.31
N GLU A 50 -10.79 -6.88 -3.28
CA GLU A 50 -11.52 -7.79 -2.41
C GLU A 50 -13.02 -7.46 -2.48
N ASP A 51 -13.86 -8.46 -2.75
CA ASP A 51 -15.31 -8.27 -2.84
C ASP A 51 -16.02 -9.01 -1.70
N LEU A 52 -16.49 -8.23 -0.72
CA LEU A 52 -17.22 -8.68 0.47
C LEU A 52 -18.68 -8.26 0.42
N GLN A 53 -19.21 -7.83 -0.73
CA GLN A 53 -20.61 -7.39 -0.84
C GLN A 53 -21.65 -8.49 -0.49
N ASN A 54 -21.25 -9.76 -0.60
CA ASN A 54 -22.07 -10.90 -0.22
C ASN A 54 -22.08 -11.16 1.30
N ASP A 55 -21.10 -10.62 2.04
CA ASP A 55 -21.07 -10.68 3.50
C ASP A 55 -21.85 -9.52 4.09
N ARG A 56 -23.09 -9.80 4.50
CA ARG A 56 -23.99 -8.79 5.11
C ARG A 56 -23.53 -8.30 6.48
N SER A 57 -22.53 -8.94 7.10
CA SER A 57 -21.95 -8.48 8.36
C SER A 57 -20.97 -7.32 8.17
N VAL A 58 -20.48 -7.12 6.94
CA VAL A 58 -19.51 -6.08 6.59
C VAL A 58 -20.21 -4.99 5.78
N THR A 59 -20.54 -3.89 6.45
CA THR A 59 -21.28 -2.76 5.84
C THR A 59 -20.60 -1.43 6.16
N ILE A 60 -20.84 -0.44 5.31
CA ILE A 60 -20.38 0.93 5.56
C ILE A 60 -21.27 1.68 6.57
N ASP A 61 -22.53 1.24 6.76
CA ASP A 61 -23.54 1.95 7.54
C ASP A 61 -23.20 2.00 9.04
N ALA A 62 -22.71 0.89 9.58
CA ALA A 62 -22.38 0.82 11.00
C ALA A 62 -21.18 1.70 11.37
N PRO A 63 -20.03 1.66 10.65
CA PRO A 63 -18.97 2.65 10.83
C PRO A 63 -19.45 4.08 10.61
N SER A 64 -20.24 4.33 9.57
CA SER A 64 -20.76 5.68 9.24
C SER A 64 -21.59 6.26 10.39
N SER A 65 -22.52 5.48 10.94
CA SER A 65 -23.39 5.89 12.05
C SER A 65 -22.62 6.15 13.35
N ALA A 66 -21.44 5.53 13.50
CA ALA A 66 -20.55 5.72 14.65
C ALA A 66 -19.43 6.75 14.39
N HIS A 67 -19.45 7.46 13.25
CA HIS A 67 -18.40 8.38 12.82
C HIS A 67 -17.00 7.74 12.63
N PHE A 68 -16.98 6.54 12.04
CA PHE A 68 -15.77 5.80 11.63
C PHE A 68 -14.73 5.59 12.75
N PRO A 69 -15.11 4.94 13.87
CA PRO A 69 -14.14 4.61 14.90
C PRO A 69 -13.15 3.56 14.37
N PHE A 70 -11.86 3.75 14.67
CA PHE A 70 -10.78 2.88 14.18
C PHE A 70 -11.01 1.39 14.50
N THR A 71 -11.67 1.09 15.62
CA THR A 71 -12.00 -0.27 16.06
C THR A 71 -12.97 -1.01 15.12
N MET A 72 -13.69 -0.31 14.25
CA MET A 72 -14.64 -0.89 13.28
C MET A 72 -14.05 -1.10 11.89
N THR A 73 -12.80 -0.70 11.68
CA THR A 73 -12.03 -0.93 10.44
C THR A 73 -10.77 -1.71 10.79
N PRO A 74 -10.89 -2.99 11.16
CA PRO A 74 -9.72 -3.79 11.47
C PRO A 74 -8.85 -3.95 10.23
N GLU A 75 -7.54 -4.06 10.44
CA GLU A 75 -6.58 -4.22 9.36
C GLU A 75 -6.85 -5.45 8.49
N SER A 76 -7.40 -6.53 9.06
CA SER A 76 -7.80 -7.73 8.33
C SER A 76 -8.92 -7.50 7.30
N LEU A 77 -9.67 -6.40 7.45
CA LEU A 77 -10.71 -5.98 6.50
C LEU A 77 -10.19 -4.90 5.55
N ALA A 78 -9.34 -4.01 6.07
CA ALA A 78 -8.91 -2.81 5.37
C ALA A 78 -7.65 -3.02 4.52
N CYS A 79 -6.78 -3.96 4.84
CA CYS A 79 -5.43 -4.03 4.28
C CYS A 79 -5.05 -5.44 3.79
N PRO A 80 -4.31 -5.55 2.68
CA PRO A 80 -3.75 -6.82 2.20
C PRO A 80 -2.58 -7.31 3.06
N ARG A 81 -2.09 -6.47 3.98
CA ARG A 81 -0.90 -6.73 4.79
C ARG A 81 -1.03 -6.10 6.16
N THR A 82 -0.48 -6.77 7.18
CA THR A 82 -0.43 -6.26 8.54
C THR A 82 0.68 -5.23 8.77
N THR A 83 0.38 -4.19 9.55
CA THR A 83 1.21 -3.01 9.83
C THR A 83 2.41 -3.40 10.70
N PRO A 84 2.23 -4.13 11.83
CA PRO A 84 3.36 -4.75 12.49
C PRO A 84 3.83 -5.95 11.67
N HIS A 85 5.06 -5.86 11.17
CA HIS A 85 5.70 -6.92 10.43
C HIS A 85 6.06 -8.10 11.35
N ARG A 86 5.07 -8.93 11.73
CA ARG A 86 5.22 -10.00 12.73
C ARG A 86 6.18 -11.12 12.32
N SER A 87 6.57 -11.21 11.05
CA SER A 87 7.39 -12.33 10.53
C SER A 87 8.55 -11.92 9.62
N LEU A 88 9.22 -10.79 9.89
CA LEU A 88 10.50 -10.52 9.22
C LEU A 88 11.58 -11.36 9.92
N SER A 89 11.56 -12.67 9.72
CA SER A 89 12.82 -13.36 9.51
C SER A 89 13.45 -12.61 8.34
N PHE A 90 14.45 -11.77 8.63
CA PHE A 90 15.28 -11.09 7.64
C PHE A 90 15.96 -12.19 6.81
N THR A 91 15.23 -12.75 5.86
CA THR A 91 15.78 -13.69 4.90
C THR A 91 16.54 -12.84 3.89
N PRO A 92 17.82 -13.17 3.63
CA PRO A 92 18.53 -12.57 2.51
C PRO A 92 17.65 -12.67 1.25
N ASN A 93 17.49 -11.54 0.55
CA ASN A 93 16.61 -11.39 -0.63
C ASN A 93 15.10 -11.29 -0.37
N SER A 94 14.63 -11.01 0.85
CA SER A 94 13.23 -10.67 1.07
C SER A 94 12.84 -9.42 0.27
N GLN A 95 11.77 -9.50 -0.52
CA GLN A 95 11.20 -8.38 -1.25
C GLN A 95 9.90 -7.93 -0.58
N SER A 96 9.70 -6.62 -0.49
CA SER A 96 8.47 -6.04 0.06
C SER A 96 8.00 -4.91 -0.85
N PRO A 97 6.72 -4.83 -1.27
CA PRO A 97 6.24 -3.72 -2.09
C PRO A 97 6.50 -2.37 -1.40
N VAL A 98 6.86 -1.35 -2.19
CA VAL A 98 6.91 0.05 -1.73
C VAL A 98 5.50 0.53 -1.40
N LEU A 99 4.53 0.22 -2.28
CA LEU A 99 3.13 0.60 -2.16
C LEU A 99 2.24 -0.63 -2.37
N GLY A 100 1.57 -1.07 -1.31
CA GLY A 100 0.39 -1.91 -1.39
C GLY A 100 -0.87 -1.05 -1.52
N ARG A 101 -1.87 -1.54 -2.24
CA ARG A 101 -3.20 -0.91 -2.24
C ARG A 101 -4.28 -1.97 -2.37
N GLN A 102 -5.43 -1.73 -1.78
CA GLN A 102 -6.57 -2.62 -1.88
C GLN A 102 -7.87 -1.84 -1.97
N ALA A 103 -8.73 -2.25 -2.89
CA ALA A 103 -10.12 -1.82 -2.94
C ALA A 103 -10.99 -2.95 -2.38
N THR A 104 -11.53 -2.76 -1.17
CA THR A 104 -12.47 -3.70 -0.54
C THR A 104 -13.89 -3.21 -0.76
N PHE A 105 -14.67 -3.90 -1.59
CA PHE A 105 -16.10 -3.63 -1.77
C PHE A 105 -16.88 -4.28 -0.63
N VAL A 106 -17.74 -3.49 0.03
CA VAL A 106 -18.56 -3.91 1.18
C VAL A 106 -20.01 -3.53 0.92
N HIS A 107 -20.93 -4.02 1.76
CA HIS A 107 -22.32 -3.64 1.59
C HIS A 107 -22.50 -2.12 1.75
N GLY A 108 -23.00 -1.46 0.70
CA GLY A 108 -23.27 -0.01 0.67
C GLY A 108 -22.05 0.87 0.36
N GLY A 109 -20.85 0.32 0.11
CA GLY A 109 -19.68 1.16 -0.15
C GLY A 109 -18.39 0.43 -0.51
N MET A 110 -17.28 1.15 -0.42
CA MET A 110 -15.94 0.66 -0.70
C MET A 110 -14.93 1.29 0.27
N LEU A 111 -13.99 0.47 0.75
CA LEU A 111 -12.79 0.93 1.45
C LEU A 111 -11.63 0.91 0.46
N LEU A 112 -10.94 2.05 0.33
CA LEU A 112 -9.71 2.14 -0.45
C LEU A 112 -8.55 2.39 0.51
N THR A 113 -7.60 1.46 0.52
CA THR A 113 -6.48 1.50 1.45
C THR A 113 -5.15 1.53 0.71
N PHE A 114 -4.24 2.37 1.18
CA PHE A 114 -2.86 2.44 0.71
C PHE A 114 -1.92 2.09 1.86
N VAL A 115 -1.05 1.10 1.64
CA VAL A 115 -0.04 0.65 2.60
C VAL A 115 1.32 0.98 2.00
N VAL A 116 2.17 1.70 2.75
CA VAL A 116 3.50 2.11 2.27
C VAL A 116 4.60 1.54 3.12
N HIS A 117 5.75 1.25 2.51
CA HIS A 117 6.93 0.83 3.25
C HIS A 117 7.59 2.04 3.94
N HIS A 118 7.60 2.03 5.28
CA HIS A 118 7.96 3.22 6.09
C HIS A 118 9.43 3.68 5.93
N ASN A 119 10.35 2.82 5.47
CA ASN A 119 11.73 3.24 5.13
C ASN A 119 11.80 4.08 3.84
N VAL A 120 10.73 4.12 3.05
CA VAL A 120 10.68 4.84 1.76
C VAL A 120 9.87 6.12 1.89
N MET A 121 8.82 6.08 2.71
CA MET A 121 7.79 7.10 2.72
C MET A 121 7.25 7.30 4.14
N ASP A 122 7.14 8.55 4.55
CA ASP A 122 6.38 8.96 5.72
C ASP A 122 4.93 9.33 5.35
N ILE A 123 4.09 9.64 6.32
CA ILE A 123 2.68 9.96 6.05
C ILE A 123 2.51 11.21 5.14
N THR A 124 3.44 12.17 5.20
CA THR A 124 3.39 13.39 4.40
C THR A 124 3.65 13.07 2.93
N SER A 125 4.72 12.33 2.66
CA SER A 125 5.09 11.87 1.33
C SER A 125 4.07 10.88 0.77
N GLN A 126 3.39 10.09 1.61
CA GLN A 126 2.25 9.27 1.22
C GLN A 126 1.06 10.10 0.76
N ALA A 127 0.69 11.15 1.49
CA ALA A 127 -0.40 12.03 1.08
C ALA A 127 -0.09 12.74 -0.25
N VAL A 128 1.18 13.09 -0.50
CA VAL A 128 1.61 13.65 -1.80
C VAL A 128 1.52 12.61 -2.91
N ALA A 129 1.96 11.38 -2.65
CA ALA A 129 1.91 10.29 -3.62
C ALA A 129 0.47 9.90 -4.02
N ILE A 130 -0.52 10.07 -3.14
CA ILE A 130 -1.93 9.76 -3.46
C ILE A 130 -2.55 10.80 -4.41
N LYS A 131 -2.03 12.02 -4.51
CA LYS A 131 -2.62 13.08 -5.37
C LYS A 131 -2.60 12.74 -6.87
N PRO A 132 -1.48 12.28 -7.47
CA PRO A 132 -1.48 11.83 -8.86
C PRO A 132 -2.44 10.67 -9.13
N PHE A 133 -2.63 9.78 -8.16
CA PHE A 133 -3.60 8.69 -8.27
C PHE A 133 -5.04 9.23 -8.42
N ASP A 134 -5.44 10.19 -7.59
CA ASP A 134 -6.76 10.82 -7.65
C ASP A 134 -6.97 11.59 -8.98
N LYS A 135 -6.00 12.40 -9.40
CA LYS A 135 -6.04 13.11 -10.69
C LYS A 135 -6.19 12.15 -11.86
N ALA A 136 -5.41 11.07 -11.87
CA ALA A 136 -5.46 10.08 -12.94
C ALA A 136 -6.76 9.26 -12.94
N CYS A 137 -7.33 8.97 -11.76
CA CYS A 137 -8.67 8.40 -11.67
C CYS A 137 -9.74 9.30 -12.32
N LYS A 138 -9.61 10.63 -12.18
CA LYS A 138 -10.53 11.62 -12.74
C LYS A 138 -10.29 11.98 -14.22
N MET A 139 -9.25 11.39 -14.84
CA MET A 139 -8.81 11.76 -16.19
C MET A 139 -8.46 13.25 -16.34
N GLU A 140 -7.99 13.89 -15.27
CA GLU A 140 -7.51 15.27 -15.33
C GLU A 140 -6.18 15.35 -16.08
N GLU A 141 -5.94 16.47 -16.80
CA GLU A 141 -4.67 16.71 -17.47
C GLU A 141 -3.51 16.74 -16.48
N ARG A 142 -2.40 16.08 -16.86
CA ARG A 142 -1.16 16.06 -16.09
C ARG A 142 -0.55 17.46 -16.14
N THR A 143 -0.73 18.22 -15.08
CA THR A 143 -0.02 19.47 -14.85
C THR A 143 1.30 19.14 -14.15
N GLU A 144 2.41 19.55 -14.78
CA GLU A 144 3.80 19.37 -14.33
C GLU A 144 4.06 19.94 -12.92
#